data_AF-A0A0D2TZN1-F1
#
_entry.id   AF-A0A0D2TZN1-F1
#
_cell.length_a   1.000
_cell.length_b   1.000
_cell.length_c   1.000
_cell.angle_alpha   90.00
_cell.angle_beta   90.00
_cell.angle_gamma   90.00
#
_symmetry.space_group_name_H-M   'P 1'
#
loop_
_entity.id
_entity.type
_entity.pdbx_description
1 polymer ?
#
loop_
_entity_poly.entity_id
_entity_poly.type
_entity_poly.pdbx_seq_one_letter_code
_entity_poly.pdbx_strand_id
1 'polypeptide(L)'
;MLLFVASEAGILVHKVDLLIYNDLQNGTFLTIHCKSKQDDLGVHLLAYRDYFEVKFCPNMFGTTLFYCSMQWDATRHWFDI
;
A
#
# COMPACT_ATOMS: atom_id res chain seq x y z
N MET A 1 16.47 -15.56 -25.74
CA MET A 1 15.54 -14.50 -26.18
C MET A 1 14.16 -15.12 -26.28
N LEU A 2 13.39 -15.09 -25.18
CA LEU A 2 12.02 -15.59 -25.17
C LEU A 2 11.11 -14.39 -25.42
N LEU A 3 10.47 -14.38 -26.58
CA LEU A 3 9.49 -13.39 -26.98
C LEU A 3 8.16 -13.75 -26.31
N PHE A 4 7.71 -12.92 -25.37
CA PHE A 4 6.31 -12.93 -24.95
C PHE A 4 5.55 -11.99 -25.90
N VAL A 5 4.68 -12.56 -26.74
CA VAL A 5 3.69 -11.79 -27.50
C VAL A 5 2.47 -11.61 -26.60
N ALA A 6 2.24 -10.40 -26.09
CA ALA A 6 0.99 -10.06 -25.44
C ALA A 6 0.04 -9.49 -26.50
N SER A 7 -1.06 -10.20 -26.75
CA SER A 7 -2.17 -9.68 -27.56
C SER A 7 -2.91 -8.60 -26.75
N GLU A 8 -2.99 -7.39 -27.30
CA GLU A 8 -3.74 -6.28 -26.73
C GLU A 8 -5.25 -6.50 -26.90
N ALA A 9 -5.85 -7.28 -26.02
CA ALA A 9 -7.30 -7.30 -25.85
C ALA A 9 -7.64 -7.42 -24.36
N GLY A 10 -7.68 -6.28 -23.66
CA GLY A 10 -8.42 -6.12 -22.41
C GLY A 10 -7.83 -6.76 -21.16
N ILE A 11 -6.54 -6.54 -20.88
CA ILE A 11 -6.02 -6.69 -19.51
C ILE A 11 -6.75 -5.64 -18.66
N LEU A 12 -7.79 -6.05 -17.92
CA LEU A 12 -8.37 -5.27 -16.83
C LEU A 12 -7.26 -5.06 -15.79
N VAL A 13 -6.43 -4.04 -15.99
CA VAL A 13 -5.49 -3.57 -14.98
C VAL A 13 -6.35 -2.99 -13.87
N HIS A 14 -6.68 -3.81 -12.88
CA HIS A 14 -7.27 -3.32 -11.65
C HIS A 14 -6.27 -2.32 -11.06
N LYS A 15 -6.66 -1.04 -10.98
CA LYS A 15 -5.87 -0.03 -10.29
C LYS A 15 -6.42 0.08 -8.89
N VAL A 16 -5.54 0.03 -7.90
CA VAL A 16 -5.89 0.23 -6.51
C VAL A 16 -5.23 1.52 -6.04
N ASP A 17 -6.07 2.41 -5.52
CA ASP A 17 -5.64 3.64 -4.87
C ASP A 17 -5.75 3.42 -3.36
N LEU A 18 -4.61 3.34 -2.67
CA LEU A 18 -4.54 3.22 -1.22
C LEU A 18 -4.26 4.59 -0.61
N LEU A 19 -5.17 5.04 0.25
CA LEU A 19 -5.02 6.26 1.05
C LEU A 19 -5.05 5.89 2.54
N ILE A 20 -4.00 6.26 3.27
CA ILE A 20 -3.92 6.13 4.72
C ILE A 20 -3.93 7.54 5.30
N TYR A 21 -4.96 7.86 6.09
CA TYR A 21 -5.15 9.18 6.71
C TYR A 21 -5.02 9.06 8.23
N ASN A 22 -4.21 9.91 8.86
CA ASN A 22 -4.05 9.92 10.31
C ASN A 22 -5.10 10.84 10.96
N ASP A 23 -6.21 10.24 11.41
CA ASP A 23 -7.26 10.91 12.21
C ASP A 23 -7.30 10.44 13.68
N LEU A 24 -6.14 10.08 14.25
CA LEU A 24 -6.07 9.60 15.64
C LEU A 24 -6.41 10.73 16.63
N GLN A 25 -5.41 11.55 16.97
CA GLN A 25 -5.57 12.72 17.83
C GLN A 25 -4.44 13.71 17.56
N ASN A 26 -4.63 14.97 17.94
CA ASN A 26 -3.60 15.98 17.75
C ASN A 26 -2.32 15.62 18.54
N GLY A 27 -1.17 15.68 17.85
CA GLY A 27 0.13 15.33 18.42
C GLY A 27 0.49 13.84 18.38
N THR A 28 -0.41 12.96 17.92
CA THR A 28 -0.09 11.54 17.70
C THR A 28 0.44 11.32 16.29
N PHE A 29 1.64 10.74 16.21
CA PHE A 29 2.23 10.33 14.96
C PHE A 29 1.84 8.89 14.63
N LEU A 30 1.39 8.67 13.39
CA LEU A 30 1.13 7.35 12.86
C LEU A 30 2.33 6.91 12.02
N THR A 31 3.05 5.90 12.48
CA THR A 31 4.13 5.27 11.70
C THR A 31 3.55 4.13 10.87
N ILE A 32 3.64 4.25 9.56
CA ILE A 32 3.19 3.25 8.60
C ILE A 32 4.40 2.55 7.97
N HIS A 33 4.29 1.25 7.73
CA HIS A 33 5.23 0.51 6.88
C HIS A 33 4.44 -0.46 6.04
N CYS A 34 4.39 -0.21 4.73
CA CYS A 34 3.67 -1.04 3.77
C CYS A 34 4.64 -1.77 2.85
N LYS A 35 4.44 -3.07 2.67
CA LYS A 35 5.22 -3.88 1.73
C LYS A 35 4.37 -4.97 1.09
N SER A 36 4.64 -5.29 -0.16
CA SER A 36 4.15 -6.47 -0.85
C SER A 36 5.26 -7.52 -0.93
N LYS A 37 5.02 -8.62 -1.68
CA LYS A 37 6.06 -9.61 -1.95
C LYS A 37 7.17 -9.05 -2.86
N GLN A 38 6.86 -8.09 -3.72
CA GLN A 38 7.78 -7.57 -4.73
C GLN A 38 8.25 -6.14 -4.44
N ASP A 39 7.44 -5.35 -3.74
CA ASP A 39 7.64 -3.92 -3.56
C ASP A 39 7.63 -3.56 -2.07
N ASP A 40 8.64 -2.84 -1.60
CA ASP A 40 8.64 -2.23 -0.27
C ASP A 40 8.40 -0.73 -0.43
N LEU A 41 7.32 -0.22 0.14
CA LEU A 41 7.02 1.22 0.11
C LEU A 41 7.78 1.99 1.18
N GLY A 42 8.44 1.27 2.10
CA GLY A 42 9.21 1.84 3.19
C GLY A 42 8.36 2.32 4.36
N VAL A 43 9.05 2.93 5.32
CA VAL A 43 8.44 3.47 6.55
C VAL A 43 8.12 4.94 6.32
N HIS A 44 6.90 5.36 6.62
CA HIS A 44 6.48 6.76 6.61
C HIS A 44 5.91 7.17 7.96
N LEU A 45 6.13 8.42 8.36
CA LEU A 45 5.64 8.99 9.59
C LEU A 45 4.61 10.07 9.26
N LEU A 46 3.36 9.86 9.64
CA LEU A 46 2.26 10.76 9.37
C LEU A 46 1.93 11.57 10.63
N ALA A 47 1.99 12.90 10.52
CA ALA A 47 1.50 13.80 11.57
C ALA A 47 -0.05 13.76 11.65
N TYR A 48 -0.63 14.38 12.67
CA TYR A 48 -2.09 14.51 12.76
C TYR A 48 -2.64 15.23 11.54
N ARG A 49 -3.67 14.65 10.90
CA ARG A 49 -4.29 15.09 9.63
C ARG A 49 -3.41 14.98 8.39
N ASP A 50 -2.28 14.29 8.49
CA ASP A 50 -1.46 13.97 7.33
C ASP A 50 -1.89 12.65 6.67
N TYR A 51 -1.48 12.44 5.42
CA TYR A 51 -1.84 11.26 4.66
C TYR A 51 -0.70 10.67 3.83
N PHE A 52 -0.79 9.37 3.61
CA PHE A 52 0.03 8.64 2.67
C PHE A 52 -0.86 8.09 1.56
N GLU A 53 -0.50 8.36 0.31
CA GLU A 53 -1.18 7.83 -0.86
C GLU A 53 -0.21 7.00 -1.70
N VAL A 54 -0.66 5.81 -2.10
CA VAL A 54 0.05 4.98 -3.07
C VAL A 54 -0.95 4.40 -4.06
N LYS A 55 -0.57 4.44 -5.33
CA LYS A 55 -1.33 3.82 -6.42
C LYS A 55 -0.56 2.62 -6.91
N PHE A 56 -1.20 1.47 -6.97
CA PHE A 56 -0.57 0.25 -7.47
C PHE A 56 -1.51 -0.54 -8.37
N CYS A 57 -0.91 -1.37 -9.23
CA CYS A 57 -1.63 -2.28 -10.10
C CYS A 57 -1.32 -3.71 -9.63
N PRO A 58 -2.29 -4.44 -9.04
CA PRO A 58 -2.09 -5.84 -8.75
C PRO A 58 -1.78 -6.60 -10.04
N ASN A 59 -0.90 -7.59 -9.94
CA ASN A 59 -0.63 -8.47 -11.08
C ASN A 59 -1.90 -9.23 -11.49
N MET A 60 -1.97 -9.65 -12.75
CA MET A 60 -3.14 -10.30 -13.38
C MET A 60 -3.71 -11.53 -12.66
N PHE A 61 -2.96 -12.11 -11.72
CA PHE A 61 -3.42 -13.22 -10.88
C PHE A 61 -4.02 -12.76 -9.53
N GLY A 62 -4.18 -11.45 -9.29
CA GLY A 62 -4.78 -10.89 -8.08
C GLY A 62 -3.98 -11.11 -6.80
N THR A 63 -2.70 -11.49 -6.91
CA THR A 63 -1.89 -11.92 -5.75
C THR A 63 -1.07 -10.82 -5.09
N THR A 64 -1.08 -9.58 -5.64
CA THR A 64 -0.33 -8.49 -5.02
C THR A 64 -1.15 -7.96 -3.84
N LEU A 65 -0.86 -8.48 -2.66
CA LEU A 65 -1.38 -8.02 -1.38
C LEU A 65 -0.33 -7.12 -0.73
N PHE A 66 -0.73 -5.93 -0.27
CA PHE A 66 0.12 -5.09 0.57
C PHE A 66 -0.16 -5.39 2.04
N TYR A 67 0.92 -5.66 2.77
CA TYR A 67 0.91 -5.82 4.21
C TYR A 67 1.38 -4.50 4.82
N CYS A 68 0.45 -3.77 5.43
CA CYS A 68 0.72 -2.48 6.08
C CYS A 68 0.71 -2.64 7.59
N SER A 69 1.84 -2.35 8.24
CA SER A 69 1.86 -2.13 9.69
C SER A 69 1.54 -0.67 9.97
N MET A 70 0.66 -0.44 10.92
CA MET A 70 0.28 0.86 11.44
C MET A 70 0.59 0.89 12.93
N GLN A 71 1.39 1.87 13.33
CA GLN A 71 1.86 2.00 14.71
C GLN A 71 1.60 3.41 15.22
N TRP A 72 1.01 3.49 16.39
CA TRP A 72 0.83 4.74 17.12
C TRP A 72 0.91 4.44 18.61
N ASP A 73 1.51 5.36 19.36
CA ASP A 73 1.76 5.21 20.80
C ASP A 73 2.45 3.87 21.13
N ALA A 74 1.78 2.97 21.87
CA ALA A 74 2.26 1.62 22.19
C ALA A 74 1.55 0.51 21.39
N THR A 75 0.77 0.89 20.39
CA THR A 75 -0.12 -0.01 19.65
C THR A 75 0.42 -0.26 18.24
N ARG A 76 0.40 -1.52 17.80
CA ARG A 76 0.73 -1.93 16.43
C ARG A 76 -0.37 -2.81 15.87
N HIS A 77 -0.92 -2.42 14.72
CA HIS A 77 -1.88 -3.22 13.96
C HIS A 77 -1.35 -3.51 12.57
N TRP A 78 -1.76 -4.66 12.03
CA TRP A 78 -1.43 -5.09 10.68
C TRP A 78 -2.70 -5.13 9.85
N PHE A 79 -2.61 -4.65 8.62
CA PHE A 79 -3.67 -4.66 7.63
C PHE A 79 -3.16 -5.34 6.37
N ASP A 80 -3.92 -6.31 5.89
CA ASP A 80 -3.70 -6.98 4.61
C ASP A 80 -4.68 -6.35 3.62
N ILE A 81 -4.13 -5.72 2.59
CA ILE A 81 -4.87 -4.93 1.59
C ILE A 81 -4.71 -5.58 0.22
#